data_AF-A0A9X6WI86-F1
#
_entry.id   AF-A0A9X6WI86-F1
#
_cell.length_a   1.000
_cell.length_b   1.000
_cell.length_c   1.000
_cell.angle_alpha   90.00
_cell.angle_beta   90.00
_cell.angle_gamma   90.00
#
_symmetry.space_group_name_H-M   'P 1'
#
loop_
_entity.id
_entity.type
_entity.pdbx_description
1 polymer ?
#
loop_
_entity_poly.entity_id
_entity_poly.type
_entity_poly.pdbx_seq_one_letter_code
_entity_poly.pdbx_strand_id
1 'polypeptide(L)'
;MQNQMIAWEMVEQNKWSAKISDTNYMFVIITPLPEGKYELKYIDAELSEYTKNEKNIVQLKYNISSDSNQELALKLMEHYDHYEWDGTLDDKEKLTELLEDGTSFDIKLLADLQEYCG
;
A
#
# COMPACT_ATOMS: atom_id res chain seq x y z
N MET A 1 7.05 25.83 8.24
CA MET A 1 7.09 24.78 7.20
C MET A 1 5.64 24.38 6.98
N GLN A 2 5.11 24.50 5.77
CA GLN A 2 3.78 23.96 5.49
C GLN A 2 3.89 22.44 5.59
N ASN A 3 3.24 21.83 6.57
CA ASN A 3 2.99 20.39 6.55
C ASN A 3 2.14 20.15 5.30
N GLN A 4 2.77 19.78 4.19
CA GLN A 4 2.04 19.23 3.06
C GLN A 4 1.40 17.95 3.59
N MET A 5 0.08 17.97 3.74
CA MET A 5 -0.67 16.77 4.07
C MET A 5 -0.42 15.76 2.96
N ILE A 6 0.05 14.57 3.35
CA ILE A 6 0.21 13.45 2.45
C ILE A 6 -1.18 13.06 1.96
N ALA A 7 -1.40 13.13 0.65
CA ALA A 7 -2.65 12.73 0.03
C ALA A 7 -2.61 11.23 -0.25
N TRP A 8 -3.60 10.51 0.28
CA TRP A 8 -3.79 9.09 0.05
C TRP A 8 -4.86 8.85 -1.01
N GLU A 9 -4.60 7.92 -1.92
CA GLU A 9 -5.54 7.51 -2.95
C GLU A 9 -5.59 5.99 -3.09
N MET A 10 -6.77 5.46 -3.40
CA MET A 10 -6.95 4.04 -3.65
C MET A 10 -6.42 3.69 -5.04
N VAL A 11 -5.44 2.80 -5.11
CA VAL A 11 -4.80 2.37 -6.37
C VAL A 11 -5.36 1.04 -6.86
N GLU A 12 -5.71 0.16 -5.92
CA GLU A 12 -6.45 -1.07 -6.15
C GLU A 12 -7.42 -1.25 -4.98
N GLN A 13 -8.39 -2.13 -5.12
CA GLN A 13 -9.33 -2.43 -4.04
C GLN A 13 -8.58 -2.76 -2.74
N ASN A 14 -8.90 -2.02 -1.67
CA ASN A 14 -8.27 -2.10 -0.35
C ASN A 14 -6.74 -1.86 -0.33
N LYS A 15 -6.20 -1.22 -1.36
CA LYS A 15 -4.81 -0.79 -1.43
C LYS A 15 -4.76 0.70 -1.68
N TRP A 16 -4.21 1.42 -0.72
CA TRP A 16 -4.02 2.84 -0.80
C TRP A 16 -2.56 3.17 -0.95
N SER A 17 -2.30 4.29 -1.59
CA SER A 17 -0.95 4.79 -1.75
C SER A 17 -0.88 6.29 -1.50
N ALA A 18 0.30 6.72 -1.13
CA ALA A 18 0.66 8.11 -0.95
C ALA A 18 1.95 8.39 -1.71
N LYS A 19 1.94 9.40 -2.57
CA LYS A 19 3.16 9.85 -3.26
C LYS A 19 3.97 10.72 -2.32
N ILE A 20 5.18 10.28 -1.99
CA ILE A 20 6.15 11.07 -1.20
C ILE A 20 7.05 11.88 -2.13
N SER A 21 7.52 11.25 -3.21
CA SER A 21 8.34 11.89 -4.24
C SER A 21 8.06 11.26 -5.62
N ASP A 22 8.81 11.64 -6.66
CA ASP A 22 8.68 11.00 -7.99
C ASP A 22 9.19 9.55 -8.01
N THR A 23 9.96 9.15 -7.00
CA THR A 23 10.52 7.80 -6.88
C THR A 23 10.08 7.06 -5.61
N ASN A 24 9.54 7.75 -4.62
CA ASN A 24 9.09 7.16 -3.37
C ASN A 24 7.56 7.22 -3.23
N TYR A 25 6.98 6.06 -2.90
CA TYR A 25 5.56 5.89 -2.60
C TYR A 25 5.40 5.10 -1.31
N MET A 26 4.43 5.45 -0.48
CA MET A 26 3.99 4.59 0.62
C MET A 26 2.73 3.84 0.21
N PHE A 27 2.55 2.63 0.73
CA PHE A 27 1.32 1.87 0.57
C PHE A 27 0.79 1.33 1.89
N VAL A 28 -0.54 1.29 1.98
CA VAL A 28 -1.30 0.57 3.00
C VAL A 28 -2.19 -0.43 2.27
N ILE A 29 -1.98 -1.71 2.53
CA ILE A 29 -2.75 -2.82 1.97
C ILE A 29 -3.49 -3.48 3.11
N ILE A 30 -4.82 -3.54 3.00
CA ILE A 30 -5.66 -4.16 4.02
C ILE A 30 -6.40 -5.32 3.37
N THR A 31 -6.18 -6.53 3.85
CA THR A 31 -6.94 -7.71 3.44
C THR A 31 -7.88 -8.11 4.57
N PRO A 32 -9.20 -7.85 4.46
CA PRO A 32 -10.17 -8.38 5.40
C PRO A 32 -10.20 -9.92 5.34
N LEU A 33 -10.19 -10.55 6.50
CA LEU A 33 -10.17 -11.99 6.69
C LEU A 33 -11.48 -12.45 7.36
N PRO A 34 -11.76 -13.78 7.36
CA PRO A 34 -12.86 -14.32 8.14
C PRO A 34 -12.78 -13.94 9.63
N GLU A 35 -13.91 -14.06 10.34
CA GLU A 35 -14.02 -13.78 11.78
C GLU A 35 -13.78 -12.31 12.17
N GLY A 36 -13.77 -11.39 11.20
CA GLY A 36 -13.55 -9.96 11.44
C GLY A 36 -12.09 -9.59 11.66
N LYS A 37 -11.16 -10.46 11.26
CA LYS A 37 -9.71 -10.21 11.30
C LYS A 37 -9.24 -9.44 10.08
N TYR A 38 -8.04 -8.86 10.17
CA TYR A 38 -7.45 -8.11 9.07
C TYR A 38 -5.97 -8.46 8.93
N GLU A 39 -5.50 -8.69 7.71
CA GLU A 39 -4.09 -8.60 7.39
C GLU A 39 -3.78 -7.15 6.98
N LEU A 40 -2.76 -6.56 7.57
CA LEU A 40 -2.26 -5.23 7.24
C LEU A 40 -0.84 -5.36 6.73
N LYS A 41 -0.58 -4.78 5.56
CA LYS A 41 0.77 -4.57 5.05
C LYS A 41 1.05 -3.09 4.85
N TYR A 42 2.20 -2.65 5.35
CA TYR A 42 2.72 -1.31 5.15
C TYR A 42 4.02 -1.37 4.37
N ILE A 43 4.16 -0.46 3.42
CA ILE A 43 5.25 -0.46 2.44
C ILE A 43 5.77 0.97 2.29
N ASP A 44 7.08 1.15 2.41
CA ASP A 44 7.81 2.30 1.88
C ASP A 44 8.55 1.84 0.62
N ALA A 45 8.11 2.32 -0.55
CA ALA A 45 8.54 1.82 -1.85
C ALA A 45 9.40 2.86 -2.57
N GLU A 46 10.71 2.64 -2.56
CA GLU A 46 11.67 3.47 -3.28
C GLU A 46 12.03 2.84 -4.64
N LEU A 47 11.47 3.40 -5.72
CA LEU A 47 11.72 2.93 -7.08
C LEU A 47 13.19 2.98 -7.46
N SER A 48 14.00 3.86 -6.87
CA SER A 48 15.43 3.93 -7.19
C SER A 48 16.23 2.71 -6.71
N GLU A 49 15.68 1.89 -5.80
CA GLU A 49 16.30 0.63 -5.36
C GLU A 49 16.21 -0.48 -6.41
N TYR A 50 15.29 -0.36 -7.36
CA TYR A 50 15.10 -1.35 -8.42
C TYR A 50 15.85 -0.97 -9.70
N THR A 51 16.54 -1.96 -10.25
CA THR A 51 17.21 -1.85 -11.55
C THR A 51 16.19 -1.69 -12.69
N LYS A 52 16.65 -1.15 -13.82
CA LYS A 52 15.82 -1.04 -15.04
C LYS A 52 15.30 -2.41 -15.50
N ASN A 53 16.07 -3.47 -15.31
CA ASN A 53 15.68 -4.81 -15.73
C ASN A 53 14.54 -5.36 -14.86
N GLU A 54 14.63 -5.21 -13.54
CA GLU A 54 13.57 -5.63 -12.61
C GLU A 54 12.26 -4.88 -12.89
N LYS A 55 12.34 -3.56 -13.10
CA LYS A 55 11.20 -2.73 -13.51
C LYS A 55 10.55 -3.26 -14.79
N ASN A 56 11.34 -3.51 -15.83
CA ASN A 56 10.84 -4.04 -17.10
C ASN A 56 10.15 -5.40 -16.93
N ILE A 57 10.72 -6.31 -16.13
CA ILE A 57 10.14 -7.64 -15.86
C ILE A 57 8.74 -7.49 -15.25
N VAL A 58 8.62 -6.65 -14.21
CA VAL A 58 7.34 -6.42 -13.53
C VAL A 58 6.35 -5.72 -14.47
N GLN A 59 6.75 -4.68 -15.20
CA GLN A 59 5.88 -4.00 -16.16
C GLN A 59 5.31 -4.97 -17.21
N LEU A 60 6.14 -5.85 -17.76
CA LEU A 60 5.69 -6.85 -18.74
C LEU A 60 4.78 -7.91 -18.11
N LYS A 61 5.12 -8.39 -16.91
CA LYS A 61 4.36 -9.44 -16.22
C LYS A 61 2.94 -8.99 -15.85
N TYR A 62 2.79 -7.74 -15.41
CA TYR A 62 1.51 -7.18 -14.95
C TYR A 62 0.87 -6.21 -15.95
N ASN A 63 1.44 -6.04 -17.14
CA ASN A 63 0.95 -5.15 -18.20
C ASN A 63 0.80 -3.68 -17.74
N ILE A 64 1.80 -3.18 -17.01
CA ILE A 64 1.82 -1.81 -16.45
C ILE A 64 2.43 -0.86 -17.48
N SER A 65 1.83 0.32 -17.64
CA SER A 65 2.36 1.38 -18.50
C SER A 65 3.73 1.89 -18.02
N SER A 66 4.53 2.44 -18.94
CA SER A 66 5.82 3.07 -18.61
C SER A 66 5.68 4.27 -17.67
N ASP A 67 4.52 4.92 -17.69
CA ASP A 67 4.27 6.18 -17.00
C ASP A 67 3.55 5.98 -15.64
N SER A 68 3.14 4.73 -15.34
CA SER A 68 2.41 4.37 -14.12
C SER A 68 3.36 4.00 -12.97
N ASN A 69 4.20 4.96 -12.54
CA ASN A 69 5.21 4.71 -11.48
C ASN A 69 4.62 4.19 -10.16
N GLN A 70 3.43 4.64 -9.79
CA GLN A 70 2.76 4.22 -8.57
C GLN A 70 2.31 2.75 -8.62
N GLU A 71 1.65 2.35 -9.71
CA GLU A 71 1.27 0.96 -9.95
C GLU A 71 2.50 0.06 -10.06
N LEU A 72 3.56 0.55 -10.73
CA LEU A 72 4.84 -0.15 -10.81
C LEU A 72 5.47 -0.35 -9.43
N ALA A 73 5.49 0.67 -8.58
CA ALA A 73 6.03 0.59 -7.23
C ALA A 73 5.28 -0.48 -6.41
N LEU A 74 3.95 -0.44 -6.40
CA LEU A 74 3.13 -1.46 -5.73
C LEU A 74 3.48 -2.86 -6.22
N LYS A 75 3.49 -3.08 -7.54
CA LYS A 75 3.74 -4.40 -8.12
C LYS A 75 5.17 -4.89 -7.95
N LEU A 76 6.16 -4.00 -7.85
CA LEU A 76 7.52 -4.38 -7.49
C LEU A 76 7.58 -4.93 -6.06
N MET A 77 6.98 -4.22 -5.11
CA MET A 77 6.98 -4.63 -3.70
C MET A 77 6.22 -5.95 -3.51
N GLU A 78 5.06 -6.11 -4.16
CA GLU A 78 4.31 -7.38 -4.16
C GLU A 78 5.04 -8.52 -4.89
N HIS A 79 5.81 -8.23 -5.93
CA HIS A 79 6.51 -9.27 -6.70
C HIS A 79 7.71 -9.86 -5.97
N TYR A 80 8.38 -9.04 -5.16
CA TYR A 80 9.58 -9.43 -4.40
C TYR A 80 9.30 -9.63 -2.91
N ASP A 81 8.04 -9.60 -2.48
CA ASP A 81 7.59 -9.72 -1.08
C ASP A 81 8.30 -8.73 -0.14
N HIS A 82 8.47 -7.48 -0.58
CA HIS A 82 9.08 -6.42 0.21
C HIS A 82 7.99 -5.67 1.00
N TYR A 83 7.97 -5.90 2.32
CA TYR A 83 7.04 -5.25 3.24
C TYR A 83 7.80 -4.77 4.48
N GLU A 84 7.58 -3.52 4.88
CA GLU A 84 8.10 -2.99 6.15
C GLU A 84 7.31 -3.57 7.33
N TRP A 85 6.02 -3.79 7.09
CA TRP A 85 5.15 -4.52 7.99
C TRP A 85 4.28 -5.49 7.23
N ASP A 86 4.20 -6.71 7.74
CA ASP A 86 3.20 -7.71 7.40
C ASP A 86 2.69 -8.35 8.70
N GLY A 87 1.39 -8.25 8.98
CA GLY A 87 0.82 -8.76 10.22
C GLY A 87 -0.69 -8.95 10.17
N THR A 88 -1.17 -9.87 11.01
CA THR A 88 -2.60 -10.13 11.22
C THR A 88 -3.09 -9.48 12.51
N LEU A 89 -4.25 -8.84 12.46
CA LEU A 89 -4.91 -8.12 13.53
C LEU A 89 -6.26 -8.79 13.83
N ASP A 90 -6.60 -8.84 15.11
CA ASP A 90 -7.75 -9.62 15.58
C ASP A 90 -9.10 -8.96 15.25
N ASP A 91 -9.13 -7.65 15.06
CA ASP A 91 -10.34 -6.86 14.88
C ASP A 91 -10.06 -5.48 14.25
N LYS A 92 -11.14 -4.75 13.97
CA LYS A 92 -11.10 -3.42 13.33
C LYS A 92 -10.60 -2.31 14.27
N GLU A 93 -10.74 -2.50 15.58
CA GLU A 93 -10.23 -1.54 16.58
C GLU A 93 -8.70 -1.55 16.54
N LYS A 94 -8.08 -2.73 16.63
CA LYS A 94 -6.63 -2.89 16.48
C LYS A 94 -6.11 -2.41 15.14
N LEU A 95 -6.84 -2.64 14.05
CA LEU A 95 -6.49 -2.08 12.73
C LEU A 95 -6.44 -0.56 12.76
N THR A 96 -7.44 0.07 13.37
CA THR A 96 -7.54 1.54 13.42
C THR A 96 -6.44 2.13 14.28
N GLU A 97 -6.27 1.62 15.51
CA GLU A 97 -5.21 2.05 16.44
C GLU A 97 -3.84 2.00 15.77
N LEU A 98 -3.55 0.90 15.08
CA LEU A 98 -2.27 0.68 14.43
C LEU A 98 -1.99 1.65 13.28
N LEU A 99 -3.03 1.99 12.52
CA LEU A 99 -2.93 2.95 11.43
C LEU A 99 -2.78 4.38 11.95
N GLU A 100 -3.50 4.75 13.02
CA GLU A 100 -3.43 6.08 13.65
C GLU A 100 -2.08 6.32 14.33
N ASP A 101 -1.57 5.34 15.07
CA ASP A 101 -0.35 5.49 15.87
C ASP A 101 0.93 5.12 15.08
N GLY A 102 0.81 4.17 14.15
CA GLY A 102 1.95 3.57 13.47
C GLY A 102 2.24 4.12 12.08
N THR A 103 1.32 4.87 11.48
CA THR A 103 1.46 5.32 10.08
C THR A 103 0.95 6.75 9.88
N SER A 104 1.14 7.30 8.68
CA SER A 104 0.53 8.57 8.27
C SER A 104 -0.78 8.38 7.48
N PHE A 105 -1.40 7.21 7.56
CA PHE A 105 -2.60 6.85 6.80
C PHE A 105 -3.82 7.70 7.19
N ASP A 106 -4.61 8.15 6.22
CA ASP A 106 -5.89 8.82 6.51
C ASP A 106 -6.96 7.78 6.86
N ILE A 107 -7.19 7.60 8.17
CA ILE A 107 -8.15 6.61 8.69
C ILE A 107 -9.57 6.79 8.20
N LYS A 108 -9.93 7.98 7.69
CA LYS A 108 -11.26 8.20 7.09
C LYS A 108 -11.48 7.35 5.85
N LEU A 109 -10.40 6.95 5.17
CA LEU A 109 -10.44 6.07 4.00
C LEU A 109 -10.85 4.64 4.36
N LEU A 110 -10.84 4.25 5.64
CA LEU A 110 -11.41 2.97 6.08
C LEU A 110 -12.94 2.90 5.86
N ALA A 111 -13.61 4.02 5.63
CA ALA A 111 -15.02 4.02 5.22
C ALA A 111 -15.22 3.33 3.85
N ASP A 112 -14.21 3.34 2.99
CA ASP A 112 -14.21 2.71 1.67
C ASP A 112 -13.60 1.29 1.69
N LEU A 113 -13.22 0.78 2.87
CA LEU A 113 -12.70 -0.58 3.03
C LEU A 113 -13.79 -1.60 2.66
N GLN A 114 -13.54 -2.38 1.62
CA GLN A 114 -14.42 -3.47 1.25
C GLN A 114 -14.15 -4.69 2.12
N GLU A 115 -15.06 -4.93 3.07
CA GLU A 115 -15.01 -6.04 4.04
C GLU A 115 -15.10 -7.43 3.39
N TYR A 116 -14.75 -8.46 4.16
CA TYR A 116 -14.83 -9.85 3.73
C TYR A 116 -16.30 -10.25 3.49
N CYS A 117 -16.65 -10.44 2.21
CA CYS A 117 -17.92 -11.02 1.77
C CYS A 117 -17.69 -12.52 1.52
N GLY A 118 -17.74 -13.33 2.56
CA GLY A 118 -17.72 -14.79 2.45
C GLY A 118 -18.86 -15.35 1.63
#